data_AF-A0A7S2FVQ0-F1
#
_entry.id   AF-A0A7S2FVQ0-F1
#
_cell.length_a   1.000
_cell.length_b   1.000
_cell.length_c   1.000
_cell.angle_alpha   90.00
_cell.angle_beta   90.00
_cell.angle_gamma   90.00
#
_symmetry.space_group_name_H-M   'P 1'
#
loop_
_entity.id
_entity.type
_entity.pdbx_description
1 polymer ?
#
loop_
_entity_poly.entity_id
_entity_poly.type
_entity_poly.pdbx_seq_one_letter_code
_entity_poly.pdbx_strand_id
1 'polypeptide(L)'
;LLKSYCRYLLTDAGKQSLIMRISGCYSLTMYGIRKYFFVMDNLFDPKACPKPTEIFDLKGSWVDRHVGPPRSEFEKKKAKTQTRKDTDWPASRFLRLSDDARRRILRQAQRDARFLADNRIMDYSMLL
;
A
#
# COMPACT_ATOMS: atom_id res chain seq x y z
N LEU A 1 16.64 4.87 9.06
CA LEU A 1 15.69 4.80 7.92
C LEU A 1 15.64 6.09 7.08
N LEU A 2 15.42 7.28 7.66
CA LEU A 2 15.23 8.51 6.87
C LEU A 2 16.37 8.76 5.85
N LYS A 3 17.64 8.63 6.27
CA LYS A 3 18.80 8.81 5.38
C LYS A 3 18.82 7.81 4.21
N SER A 4 18.53 6.54 4.45
CA SER A 4 18.51 5.51 3.41
C SER A 4 17.33 5.70 2.47
N TYR A 5 16.15 6.03 3.02
CA TYR A 5 14.94 6.37 2.27
C TYR A 5 15.14 7.56 1.33
N CYS A 6 15.66 8.70 1.82
CA CYS A 6 15.94 9.86 0.99
C CYS A 6 16.96 9.54 -0.11
N ARG A 7 18.04 8.83 0.24
CA ARG A 7 19.05 8.42 -0.76
C ARG A 7 18.43 7.54 -1.84
N TYR A 8 17.59 6.58 -1.45
CA TYR A 8 16.93 5.67 -2.37
C TYR A 8 16.02 6.42 -3.35
N LEU A 9 15.13 7.27 -2.84
CA LEU A 9 14.17 8.02 -3.66
C LEU A 9 14.82 9.03 -4.61
N LEU A 10 16.01 9.55 -4.27
CA LEU A 10 16.75 10.47 -5.11
C LEU A 10 17.51 9.78 -6.26
N THR A 11 17.65 8.45 -6.24
CA THR A 11 18.22 7.71 -7.38
C THR A 11 17.26 7.67 -8.57
N ASP A 12 17.78 7.45 -9.78
CA ASP A 12 16.92 7.27 -10.96
C ASP A 12 15.96 6.07 -10.83
N ALA A 13 16.39 5.02 -10.12
CA ALA A 13 15.54 3.88 -9.80
C ALA A 13 14.46 4.21 -8.76
N GLY A 14 14.73 5.12 -7.83
CA GLY A 14 13.78 5.54 -6.78
C GLY A 14 12.73 6.55 -7.25
N LYS A 15 12.96 7.24 -8.37
CA LYS A 15 11.97 8.18 -8.93
C LYS A 15 10.63 7.52 -9.24
N GLN A 16 10.66 6.25 -9.65
CA GLN A 16 9.47 5.45 -9.98
C GLN A 16 9.01 4.54 -8.83
N SER A 17 9.61 4.67 -7.64
CA SER A 17 9.30 3.85 -6.45
C SER A 17 7.80 3.80 -6.15
N LEU A 18 7.32 2.61 -5.83
CA LEU A 18 5.99 2.31 -5.30
C LEU A 18 5.91 2.50 -3.78
N ILE A 19 7.06 2.62 -3.10
CA ILE A 19 7.11 3.01 -1.68
C ILE A 19 6.48 4.40 -1.52
N MET A 20 5.57 4.48 -0.55
CA MET A 20 4.83 5.68 -0.19
C MET A 20 5.75 6.87 0.10
N ARG A 21 5.39 8.03 -0.48
CA ARG A 21 6.10 9.28 -0.29
C ARG A 21 5.62 9.97 0.98
N ILE A 22 6.52 10.08 1.96
CA ILE A 22 6.28 10.81 3.22
C ILE A 22 6.70 12.26 3.04
N SER A 23 5.76 13.18 3.24
CA SER A 23 5.95 14.63 3.14
C SER A 23 6.43 15.25 4.45
N GLY A 24 6.13 14.63 5.59
CA GLY A 24 6.65 15.08 6.88
C GLY A 24 6.17 14.25 8.06
N CYS A 25 6.91 14.30 9.16
CA CYS A 25 6.59 13.65 10.43
C CYS A 25 6.43 14.72 11.52
N TYR A 26 5.35 14.63 12.29
CA TYR A 26 4.92 15.66 13.22
C TYR A 26 4.48 15.04 14.55
N SER A 27 4.40 15.88 15.58
CA SER A 27 3.78 15.52 16.85
C SER A 27 2.89 16.64 17.36
N LEU A 28 1.74 16.28 17.91
CA LEU A 28 0.80 17.21 18.53
C LEU A 28 0.63 16.84 20.00
N THR A 29 0.79 17.82 20.91
CA THR A 29 0.55 17.63 22.34
C THR A 29 -0.68 18.42 22.75
N MET A 30 -1.71 17.72 23.24
CA MET A 30 -2.96 18.32 23.74
C MET A 30 -3.37 17.61 25.03
N TYR A 31 -3.78 18.38 26.04
CA TYR A 31 -4.20 17.85 27.35
C TYR A 31 -3.19 16.88 27.98
N GLY A 32 -1.89 17.19 27.85
CA GLY A 32 -0.80 16.32 28.33
C GLY A 32 -0.53 15.07 27.49
N ILE A 33 -1.32 14.80 26.45
CA ILE A 33 -1.18 13.63 25.57
C ILE A 33 -0.45 14.04 24.30
N ARG A 34 0.68 13.38 24.00
CA ARG A 34 1.41 13.54 22.74
C ARG A 34 1.01 12.47 21.73
N LYS A 35 0.58 12.90 20.54
CA LYS A 35 0.28 12.03 19.39
C LYS A 35 1.30 12.28 18.29
N TYR A 36 1.80 11.21 17.67
CA TYR A 36 2.69 11.27 16.52
C TYR A 36 1.89 10.94 15.26
N PHE A 37 2.14 11.68 14.18
CA PHE A 37 1.54 11.43 12.88
C PHE A 37 2.52 11.82 11.80
N PHE A 38 2.31 11.27 10.60
CA PHE A 38 3.06 11.66 9.43
C PHE A 38 2.08 11.91 8.29
N VAL A 39 2.50 12.77 7.37
CA VAL A 39 1.75 13.14 6.18
C VAL A 39 2.42 12.44 5.00
N MET A 40 1.61 11.83 4.15
CA MET A 40 2.06 11.05 3.01
C MET A 40 1.14 11.26 1.81
N ASP A 41 1.62 10.93 0.62
CA ASP A 41 0.81 10.97 -0.60
C ASP A 41 -0.37 10.00 -0.52
N ASN A 42 -1.53 10.44 -0.98
CA ASN A 42 -2.72 9.59 -1.11
C ASN A 42 -2.71 8.89 -2.47
N LEU A 43 -2.60 7.56 -2.47
CA LEU A 43 -2.63 6.75 -3.68
C LEU A 43 -3.93 6.91 -4.49
N PHE A 44 -5.05 7.16 -3.80
CA PHE A 44 -6.37 7.30 -4.41
C PHE A 44 -6.88 8.75 -4.32
N ASP A 45 -6.00 9.73 -4.53
CA ASP A 45 -6.39 11.14 -4.60
C ASP A 45 -7.47 11.32 -5.69
N PRO A 46 -8.70 11.74 -5.33
CA PRO A 46 -9.78 11.94 -6.30
C PRO A 46 -9.46 12.96 -7.40
N LYS A 47 -8.47 13.84 -7.17
CA LYS A 47 -8.00 14.80 -8.17
C LYS A 47 -7.07 14.14 -9.20
N ALA A 48 -6.37 13.08 -8.82
CA ALA A 48 -5.37 12.41 -9.65
C ALA A 48 -5.92 11.16 -10.35
N CYS A 49 -6.86 10.45 -9.72
CA CYS A 49 -7.47 9.25 -10.31
C CYS A 49 -8.96 9.09 -9.93
N PRO A 50 -9.75 8.43 -10.79
CA PRO A 50 -11.10 7.99 -10.43
C PRO A 50 -11.08 7.11 -9.17
N LYS A 51 -12.15 7.19 -8.37
CA LYS A 51 -12.30 6.36 -7.19
C LYS A 51 -12.27 4.87 -7.58
N PRO A 52 -11.40 4.04 -6.97
CA PRO A 52 -11.38 2.61 -7.23
C PRO A 52 -12.72 1.98 -6.91
N THR A 53 -13.19 1.08 -7.78
CA THR A 53 -14.39 0.26 -7.54
C THR A 53 -14.12 -0.84 -6.53
N GLU A 54 -12.88 -1.31 -6.46
CA GLU A 54 -12.38 -2.32 -5.54
C GLU A 54 -10.98 -1.92 -5.10
N ILE A 55 -10.64 -2.24 -3.85
CA ILE A 55 -9.32 -1.97 -3.27
C ILE A 55 -8.80 -3.28 -2.67
N PHE A 56 -7.55 -3.62 -2.93
CA PHE A 56 -6.89 -4.81 -2.41
C PHE A 56 -5.62 -4.45 -1.63
N ASP A 57 -5.46 -5.07 -0.46
CA ASP A 57 -4.24 -5.09 0.33
C ASP A 57 -3.58 -6.46 0.13
N LEU A 58 -2.55 -6.49 -0.71
CA LEU A 58 -1.85 -7.71 -1.12
C LEU A 58 -0.49 -7.78 -0.45
N LYS A 59 -0.25 -8.78 0.39
CA LYS A 59 1.05 -9.02 1.06
C LYS A 59 1.76 -10.27 0.56
N GLY A 60 1.06 -11.20 -0.10
CA GLY A 60 1.62 -12.44 -0.64
C GLY A 60 1.80 -13.57 0.37
N SER A 61 1.31 -13.44 1.61
CA SER A 61 1.31 -14.53 2.60
C SER A 61 -0.08 -15.15 2.83
N TRP A 62 -0.10 -16.42 3.26
CA TRP A 62 -1.27 -17.30 3.23
C TRP A 62 -2.06 -17.40 4.55
N VAL A 63 -1.53 -16.89 5.67
CA VAL A 63 -2.15 -17.03 7.01
C VAL A 63 -2.92 -15.76 7.39
N ASP A 64 -4.14 -15.95 7.92
CA ASP A 64 -5.05 -14.91 8.48
C ASP A 64 -5.48 -13.80 7.49
N ARG A 65 -5.89 -14.22 6.30
CA ARG A 65 -6.23 -13.33 5.17
C ARG A 65 -7.71 -13.21 4.83
N HIS A 66 -8.62 -13.82 5.58
CA HIS A 66 -10.05 -13.69 5.28
C HIS A 66 -10.68 -12.48 5.97
N VAL A 67 -11.51 -11.74 5.23
CA VAL A 67 -12.60 -10.99 5.84
C VAL A 67 -13.70 -12.01 6.15
N GLY A 68 -13.90 -12.34 7.43
CA GLY A 68 -15.00 -13.21 7.84
C GLY A 68 -16.35 -12.69 7.30
N PRO A 69 -17.30 -13.58 6.96
CA PRO A 69 -18.56 -13.15 6.38
C PRO A 69 -19.27 -12.17 7.32
N PRO A 70 -19.83 -11.05 6.80
CA PRO A 70 -20.49 -10.05 7.62
C PRO A 70 -21.66 -10.69 8.36
N ARG A 71 -21.65 -10.62 9.70
CA ARG A 71 -22.65 -11.22 10.60
C ARG A 71 -23.84 -10.30 10.84
N SER A 72 -23.75 -9.02 10.43
CA SER A 72 -24.82 -8.03 10.58
C SER A 72 -25.05 -7.20 9.31
N GLU A 73 -26.23 -6.57 9.20
CA GLU A 73 -26.58 -5.68 8.10
C GLU A 73 -25.67 -4.42 8.03
N PHE A 74 -25.17 -4.00 9.19
CA PHE A 74 -24.16 -2.94 9.32
C PHE A 74 -22.80 -3.38 8.76
N GLU A 75 -22.36 -4.61 9.06
CA GLU A 75 -21.14 -5.19 8.49
C GLU A 75 -21.27 -5.44 6.98
N LYS A 76 -22.46 -5.75 6.45
CA LYS A 76 -22.69 -5.87 5.00
C LYS A 76 -22.49 -4.54 4.27
N LYS A 77 -22.95 -3.42 4.86
CA LYS A 77 -22.69 -2.07 4.32
C LYS A 77 -21.20 -1.71 4.37
N LYS A 78 -20.51 -2.10 5.45
CA LYS A 78 -19.07 -1.90 5.63
C LYS A 78 -18.22 -2.78 4.69
N ALA A 79 -18.66 -4.00 4.42
CA ALA A 79 -18.01 -4.94 3.49
C ALA A 79 -17.97 -4.40 2.05
N LYS A 80 -18.96 -3.59 1.66
CA LYS A 80 -19.03 -2.97 0.32
C LYS A 80 -17.93 -1.92 0.07
N THR A 81 -17.37 -1.34 1.14
CA THR A 81 -16.26 -0.38 1.12
C THR A 81 -14.98 -0.95 1.73
N GLN A 82 -14.98 -2.23 2.08
CA GLN A 82 -13.87 -2.87 2.79
C GLN A 82 -12.75 -3.23 1.82
N THR A 83 -11.54 -2.85 2.18
CA THR A 83 -10.32 -3.29 1.49
C THR A 83 -10.24 -4.82 1.56
N ARG A 84 -10.24 -5.44 0.38
CA ARG A 84 -10.14 -6.89 0.20
C ARG A 84 -8.70 -7.34 0.41
N LYS A 85 -8.50 -8.58 0.82
CA LYS A 85 -7.17 -9.16 1.08
C LYS A 85 -6.83 -10.22 0.05
N ASP A 86 -5.65 -10.85 0.17
CA ASP A 86 -5.13 -11.82 -0.79
C ASP A 86 -6.08 -13.00 -1.08
N THR A 87 -6.78 -13.54 -0.08
CA THR A 87 -7.71 -14.68 -0.29
C THR A 87 -9.02 -14.28 -0.95
N ASP A 88 -9.33 -12.98 -0.98
CA ASP A 88 -10.51 -12.45 -1.66
C ASP A 88 -10.24 -12.20 -3.15
N TRP A 89 -8.98 -12.39 -3.59
CA TRP A 89 -8.61 -12.32 -5.00
C TRP A 89 -9.05 -13.61 -5.72
N PRO A 90 -9.95 -13.54 -6.72
CA PRO A 90 -10.40 -14.73 -7.42
C PRO A 90 -9.23 -15.41 -8.15
N ALA A 91 -9.05 -16.71 -7.97
CA ALA A 91 -7.98 -17.48 -8.62
C ALA A 91 -8.00 -17.38 -10.16
N SER A 92 -9.17 -17.10 -10.74
CA SER A 92 -9.37 -16.91 -12.18
C SER A 92 -9.13 -15.48 -12.67
N ARG A 93 -8.89 -14.51 -11.77
CA ARG A 93 -8.76 -13.10 -12.12
C ARG A 93 -7.30 -12.72 -12.26
N PHE A 94 -6.97 -12.06 -13.36
CA PHE A 94 -5.65 -11.49 -13.62
C PHE A 94 -5.76 -9.98 -13.81
N LEU A 95 -4.80 -9.24 -13.25
CA LEU A 95 -4.60 -7.83 -13.58
C LEU A 95 -4.00 -7.76 -14.99
N ARG A 96 -4.82 -7.36 -15.97
CA ARG A 96 -4.39 -7.24 -17.37
C ARG A 96 -3.64 -5.93 -17.55
N LEU A 97 -2.34 -6.04 -17.80
CA LEU A 97 -1.45 -4.92 -18.09
C LEU A 97 -0.81 -5.16 -19.46
N SER A 98 -0.40 -4.08 -20.14
CA SER A 98 0.49 -4.22 -21.29
C SER A 98 1.82 -4.83 -20.84
N ASP A 99 2.52 -5.52 -21.75
CA ASP A 99 3.80 -6.16 -21.43
C ASP A 99 4.83 -5.16 -20.91
N ASP A 100 4.82 -3.93 -21.44
CA ASP A 100 5.70 -2.87 -20.95
C ASP A 100 5.36 -2.44 -19.52
N ALA A 101 4.08 -2.15 -19.25
CA ALA A 101 3.63 -1.76 -17.91
C ALA A 101 3.91 -2.86 -16.87
N ARG A 102 3.64 -4.12 -17.23
CA ARG A 102 3.94 -5.29 -16.38
C ARG A 102 5.43 -5.36 -16.06
N ARG A 103 6.31 -5.28 -17.06
CA ARG A 103 7.77 -5.31 -16.85
C ARG A 103 8.23 -4.17 -15.96
N ARG A 104 7.70 -2.95 -16.17
CA ARG A 104 8.07 -1.77 -15.38
C ARG A 104 7.66 -1.92 -13.92
N ILE A 105 6.41 -2.29 -13.65
CA ILE A 105 5.89 -2.45 -12.28
C ILE A 105 6.63 -3.56 -11.55
N LEU A 106 6.82 -4.73 -12.16
CA LEU A 106 7.53 -5.85 -11.53
C LEU A 106 9.00 -5.50 -11.23
N ARG A 107 9.68 -4.85 -12.17
CA ARG A 107 11.07 -4.42 -11.97
C ARG A 107 11.19 -3.41 -10.83
N GLN A 108 10.23 -2.49 -10.71
CA GLN A 108 10.22 -1.53 -9.62
C GLN A 108 9.89 -2.19 -8.29
N ALA A 109 8.83 -3.01 -8.22
CA ALA A 109 8.45 -3.74 -7.02
C ALA A 109 9.62 -4.58 -6.47
N GLN A 110 10.41 -5.22 -7.34
CA GLN A 110 11.59 -5.96 -6.93
C GLN A 110 12.69 -5.07 -6.31
N ARG A 111 12.90 -3.86 -6.85
CA ARG A 111 13.86 -2.89 -6.31
C ARG A 111 13.41 -2.36 -4.96
N ASP A 112 12.13 -2.03 -4.84
CA ASP A 112 11.52 -1.53 -3.60
C ASP A 112 11.59 -2.61 -2.52
N ALA A 113 11.22 -3.85 -2.84
CA ALA A 113 11.31 -4.99 -1.93
C ALA A 113 12.75 -5.22 -1.44
N ARG A 114 13.75 -5.11 -2.33
CA ARG A 114 15.16 -5.20 -1.95
C ARG A 114 15.56 -4.07 -0.99
N PHE A 115 15.17 -2.83 -1.28
CA PHE A 115 15.42 -1.71 -0.38
C PHE A 115 14.79 -1.94 1.01
N LEU A 116 13.54 -2.41 1.06
CA LEU A 116 12.84 -2.71 2.31
C LEU A 116 13.56 -3.82 3.09
N ALA A 117 13.95 -4.90 2.41
CA ALA A 117 14.70 -6.00 2.99
C ALA A 117 16.07 -5.56 3.55
N ASP A 118 16.84 -4.76 2.79
CA ASP A 118 18.13 -4.21 3.22
C ASP A 118 18.00 -3.33 4.48
N ASN A 119 16.83 -2.70 4.69
CA ASN A 119 16.51 -1.93 5.88
C ASN A 119 15.77 -2.73 6.97
N ARG A 120 15.65 -4.06 6.81
CA ARG A 120 14.93 -4.97 7.72
C ARG A 120 13.46 -4.58 7.95
N ILE A 121 12.81 -4.05 6.91
CA ILE A 121 11.39 -3.73 6.91
C ILE A 121 10.64 -4.90 6.27
N MET A 122 9.61 -5.38 6.98
CA MET A 122 8.75 -6.48 6.56
C MET A 122 7.28 -6.12 6.83
N ASP A 123 6.38 -7.07 6.56
CA ASP A 123 4.92 -6.94 6.74
C ASP A 123 4.26 -5.77 5.99
N TYR A 124 4.92 -5.28 4.95
CA TYR A 124 4.37 -4.30 4.02
C TYR A 124 3.40 -4.95 3.02
N SER A 125 2.42 -4.17 2.60
CA SER A 125 1.44 -4.56 1.60
C SER A 125 1.60 -3.73 0.33
N MET A 126 1.23 -4.32 -0.80
CA MET A 126 0.92 -3.58 -2.01
C MET A 126 -0.57 -3.24 -2.01
N LEU A 127 -0.88 -1.95 -2.01
CA LEU A 127 -2.25 -1.45 -2.16
C LEU A 127 -2.57 -1.33 -3.66
N LEU A 128 -3.65 -1.97 -4.09
CA LEU A 128 -4.13 -1.99 -5.47
C LEU A 128 -5.55 -1.45 -5.58
#